data_AF-A0A9D6LZA4-F1
#
_entry.id   AF-A0A9D6LZA4-F1
#
_cell.length_a   1.000
_cell.length_b   1.000
_cell.length_c   1.000
_cell.angle_alpha   90.00
_cell.angle_beta   90.00
_cell.angle_gamma   90.00
#
_symmetry.space_group_name_H-M   'P 1'
#
loop_
_entity.id
_entity.type
_entity.pdbx_description
1 polymer ?
#
loop_
_entity_poly.entity_id
_entity_poly.type
_entity_poly.pdbx_seq_one_letter_code
_entity_poly.pdbx_strand_id
1 'polypeptide(L)'
;MKRRMPLVLFVCINLGAGVRAQGPEPLTGWPYFKEVQAVPGQADVLSFTLDTQALDQSRLDHADLRLYDGGGREIPYALRIRREIEASEAFPAREFNRSMEGDVAQVFYDLGEQPQQHNEAEIDTPGENFRRLVDIEGSSDGAQWSTLVSGAAIFRFASGGRDVEQKAVPYPVSRYRYVRIRVHRDPPVDRAAPQIKVVKIRKSIRQRAEILDFPARIEGREASRSEGRPASAWRLGLGGRIPFEKLFLTSQEASFSRPFRLEVVDDPSSPVLLASGELFRREEPGYPQPTVAFAERFARHLKLTVTDDRNPPLAIITVQAGSAAREILFPESSVSAHPVRLYYGNQKAQAPHYDFAARLAPEATASPPRLSLGPQQPNPIYRPEPRPLSERSPWLIYLVLSLASIALAAILINLARRAKNMAGQQD
;
A
#
# COMPACT_ATOMS: atom_id res chain seq x y z
N MET A 1 30.04 53.85 35.93
CA MET A 1 29.90 52.57 35.18
C MET A 1 29.70 51.43 36.19
N LYS A 2 28.53 50.78 36.20
CA LYS A 2 28.26 49.38 36.65
C LYS A 2 26.74 49.22 36.81
N ARG A 3 26.05 48.90 35.70
CA ARG A 3 24.68 48.38 35.70
C ARG A 3 24.70 46.98 36.32
N ARG A 4 23.88 46.74 37.35
CA ARG A 4 23.56 45.38 37.81
C ARG A 4 22.39 44.87 36.98
N MET A 5 22.60 43.78 36.25
CA MET A 5 21.60 43.06 35.48
C MET A 5 21.15 41.85 36.34
N PRO A 6 19.85 41.56 36.49
CA PRO A 6 19.41 40.39 37.24
C PRO A 6 19.51 39.15 36.34
N LEU A 7 20.17 38.11 36.86
CA LEU A 7 20.29 36.79 36.26
C LEU A 7 18.97 36.03 36.51
N VAL A 8 18.18 35.78 35.47
CA VAL A 8 17.02 34.89 35.54
C VAL A 8 17.50 33.46 35.33
N LEU A 9 17.44 32.65 36.38
CA LEU A 9 17.81 31.24 36.38
C LEU A 9 16.65 30.42 35.78
N PHE A 10 16.79 29.97 34.53
CA PHE A 10 15.87 29.00 33.92
C PHE A 10 16.22 27.60 34.45
N VAL A 11 15.37 27.06 35.32
CA VAL A 11 15.44 25.67 35.75
C VAL A 11 14.75 24.81 34.68
N CYS A 12 15.53 24.19 33.81
CA CYS A 12 15.05 23.17 32.90
C CYS A 12 14.88 21.84 33.67
N ILE A 13 13.65 21.51 34.03
CA ILE A 13 13.29 20.17 34.53
C ILE A 13 13.25 19.25 33.31
N ASN A 14 14.33 18.48 33.11
CA ASN A 14 14.32 17.34 32.19
C ASN A 14 13.49 16.22 32.81
N LEU A 15 12.22 16.11 32.40
CA LEU A 15 11.41 14.92 32.61
C LEU A 15 11.93 13.83 31.65
N GLY A 16 12.78 12.96 32.18
CA GLY A 16 13.14 11.71 31.51
C GLY A 16 11.88 10.88 31.29
N ALA A 17 11.45 10.77 30.03
CA ALA A 17 10.40 9.84 29.64
C ALA A 17 10.95 8.42 29.77
N GLY A 18 10.72 7.80 30.92
CA GLY A 18 10.93 6.36 31.08
C GLY A 18 10.04 5.61 30.11
N VAL A 19 10.63 4.83 29.21
CA VAL A 19 9.91 3.87 28.38
C VAL A 19 9.40 2.77 29.30
N ARG A 20 8.19 2.93 29.84
CA ARG A 20 7.46 1.82 30.45
C ARG A 20 7.10 0.84 29.35
N ALA A 21 7.39 -0.44 29.55
CA ALA A 21 6.73 -1.51 28.80
C ALA A 21 5.22 -1.32 28.96
N GLN A 22 4.54 -0.95 27.87
CA GLN A 22 3.11 -0.66 27.91
C GLN A 22 2.36 -1.98 27.70
N GLY A 23 1.48 -2.30 28.65
CA GLY A 23 0.51 -3.37 28.47
C GLY A 23 -0.50 -3.04 27.36
N PRO A 24 -1.44 -3.96 27.06
CA PRO A 24 -2.45 -3.76 26.03
C PRO A 24 -3.21 -2.44 26.25
N GLU A 25 -3.40 -1.69 25.17
CA GLU A 25 -4.10 -0.40 25.22
C GLU A 25 -5.56 -0.61 25.66
N PRO A 26 -6.10 0.21 26.57
CA PRO A 26 -7.44 0.01 27.07
C PRO A 26 -8.47 0.19 25.95
N LEU A 27 -9.37 -0.78 25.79
CA LEU A 27 -10.45 -0.75 24.80
C LEU A 27 -11.39 0.45 24.95
N THR A 28 -11.35 1.17 26.07
CA THR A 28 -12.10 2.44 26.26
C THR A 28 -11.67 3.55 25.30
N GLY A 29 -10.48 3.47 24.68
CA GLY A 29 -10.01 4.43 23.67
C GLY A 29 -10.52 4.16 22.25
N TRP A 30 -11.24 3.07 22.03
CA TRP A 30 -11.59 2.57 20.71
C TRP A 30 -13.08 2.80 20.41
N PRO A 31 -13.45 3.68 19.47
CA PRO A 31 -14.84 4.07 19.26
C PRO A 31 -15.69 3.00 18.57
N TYR A 32 -15.08 2.17 17.72
CA TYR A 32 -15.80 1.21 16.87
C TYR A 32 -15.20 -0.18 16.96
N PHE A 33 -16.04 -1.18 16.73
CA PHE A 33 -15.60 -2.53 16.42
C PHE A 33 -16.46 -3.20 15.35
N LYS A 34 -15.90 -4.22 14.69
CA LYS A 34 -16.59 -5.16 13.82
C LYS A 34 -16.30 -6.58 14.30
N GLU A 35 -17.31 -7.44 14.32
CA GLU A 35 -17.09 -8.86 14.58
C GLU A 35 -16.60 -9.55 13.31
N VAL A 36 -15.60 -10.42 13.44
CA VAL A 36 -15.12 -11.27 12.34
C VAL A 36 -16.02 -12.49 12.28
N GLN A 37 -16.73 -12.66 11.17
CA GLN A 37 -17.63 -13.77 10.96
C GLN A 37 -16.82 -15.04 10.68
N ALA A 38 -16.82 -15.96 11.63
CA ALA A 38 -16.07 -17.20 11.53
C ALA A 38 -16.68 -18.15 10.50
N VAL A 39 -15.80 -18.84 9.76
CA VAL A 39 -16.12 -20.05 9.00
C VAL A 39 -15.46 -21.21 9.76
N PRO A 40 -16.16 -22.32 10.03
CA PRO A 40 -15.51 -23.49 10.62
C PRO A 40 -14.40 -24.00 9.68
N GLY A 41 -13.16 -24.07 10.15
CA GLY A 41 -12.04 -24.51 9.32
C GLY A 41 -10.80 -24.87 10.14
N GLN A 42 -9.96 -25.77 9.62
CA GLN A 42 -8.73 -26.27 10.26
C GLN A 42 -7.47 -25.49 9.82
N ALA A 43 -7.59 -24.18 9.52
CA ALA A 43 -6.46 -23.42 9.01
C ALA A 43 -5.65 -22.76 10.14
N ASP A 44 -4.32 -22.83 10.05
CA ASP A 44 -3.41 -22.23 11.03
C ASP A 44 -3.43 -20.70 11.00
N VAL A 45 -3.68 -20.11 9.84
CA VAL A 45 -3.77 -18.67 9.61
C VAL A 45 -5.08 -18.35 8.92
N LEU A 46 -5.76 -17.33 9.39
CA LEU A 46 -7.00 -16.79 8.84
C LEU A 46 -6.76 -15.37 8.35
N SER A 47 -7.57 -14.91 7.39
CA SER A 47 -7.54 -13.51 6.96
C SER A 47 -8.90 -12.88 6.76
N PHE A 48 -8.94 -11.55 6.72
CA PHE A 48 -10.06 -10.77 6.18
C PHE A 48 -9.53 -9.47 5.58
N THR A 49 -10.32 -8.82 4.74
CA THR A 49 -9.98 -7.52 4.13
C THR A 49 -10.72 -6.38 4.82
N LEU A 50 -10.07 -5.24 5.00
CA LEU A 50 -10.71 -4.03 5.51
C LEU A 50 -11.74 -3.50 4.50
N ASP A 51 -12.95 -3.23 4.97
CA ASP A 51 -14.02 -2.61 4.17
C ASP A 51 -14.00 -1.08 4.25
N THR A 52 -14.89 -0.41 3.50
CA THR A 52 -14.98 1.06 3.46
C THR A 52 -15.15 1.68 4.84
N GLN A 53 -15.93 1.07 5.74
CA GLN A 53 -16.18 1.62 7.08
C GLN A 53 -14.94 1.54 7.96
N ALA A 54 -14.25 0.39 7.96
CA ALA A 54 -13.00 0.23 8.69
C ALA A 54 -11.92 1.18 8.14
N LEU A 55 -11.78 1.29 6.81
CA LEU A 55 -10.81 2.17 6.16
C LEU A 55 -11.08 3.65 6.45
N ASP A 56 -12.35 4.08 6.43
CA ASP A 56 -12.74 5.48 6.66
C ASP A 56 -12.48 5.95 8.09
N GLN A 57 -12.67 5.06 9.07
CA GLN A 57 -12.55 5.39 10.49
C GLN A 57 -11.15 5.16 11.04
N SER A 58 -10.31 4.40 10.35
CA SER A 58 -8.92 4.15 10.77
C SER A 58 -7.99 5.30 10.36
N ARG A 59 -6.84 5.38 11.03
CA ARG A 59 -5.73 6.23 10.59
C ARG A 59 -5.22 5.78 9.22
N LEU A 60 -4.60 6.72 8.50
CA LEU A 60 -4.05 6.46 7.16
C LEU A 60 -2.98 5.36 7.16
N ASP A 61 -2.26 5.19 8.28
CA ASP A 61 -1.24 4.16 8.50
C ASP A 61 -1.79 2.85 9.08
N HIS A 62 -3.09 2.78 9.40
CA HIS A 62 -3.77 1.62 10.01
C HIS A 62 -3.12 1.15 11.33
N ALA A 63 -2.40 2.04 12.02
CA ALA A 63 -1.78 1.75 13.32
C ALA A 63 -2.81 1.56 14.44
N ASP A 64 -4.01 2.12 14.26
CA ASP A 64 -5.16 2.01 15.15
C ASP A 64 -6.10 0.87 14.74
N LEU A 65 -5.55 -0.33 14.57
CA LEU A 65 -6.31 -1.57 14.45
C LEU A 65 -5.91 -2.51 15.58
N ARG A 66 -6.87 -3.17 16.24
CA ARG A 66 -6.60 -4.25 17.20
C ARG A 66 -7.56 -5.40 17.03
N LEU A 67 -7.06 -6.62 17.10
CA LEU A 67 -7.88 -7.81 17.19
C LEU A 67 -7.96 -8.29 18.64
N TYR A 68 -9.16 -8.59 19.10
CA TYR A 68 -9.42 -9.17 20.41
C TYR A 68 -10.37 -10.36 20.27
N ASP A 69 -10.14 -11.39 21.07
CA ASP A 69 -11.04 -12.54 21.15
C ASP A 69 -12.19 -12.30 22.14
N GLY A 70 -13.13 -13.24 22.23
CA GLY A 70 -14.30 -13.13 23.11
C GLY A 70 -13.96 -13.08 24.61
N GLY A 71 -12.75 -13.50 24.99
CA GLY A 71 -12.22 -13.45 26.35
C GLY A 71 -11.48 -12.15 26.67
N GLY A 72 -11.39 -11.21 25.72
CA GLY A 72 -10.66 -9.96 25.87
C GLY A 72 -9.14 -10.13 25.74
N ARG A 73 -8.67 -11.23 25.17
CA ARG A 73 -7.26 -11.43 24.85
C ARG A 73 -6.95 -10.82 23.49
N GLU A 74 -5.89 -10.01 23.43
CA GLU A 74 -5.42 -9.43 22.18
C GLU A 74 -4.83 -10.53 21.28
N ILE A 75 -5.21 -10.51 20.00
CA ILE A 75 -4.75 -11.45 18.98
C ILE A 75 -3.69 -10.74 18.12
N PRO A 76 -2.45 -11.27 18.03
CA PRO A 76 -1.43 -10.71 17.16
C PRO A 76 -1.83 -10.87 15.70
N TYR A 77 -1.55 -9.86 14.88
CA TYR A 77 -1.90 -9.88 13.46
C TYR A 77 -0.80 -9.29 12.57
N ALA A 78 -0.91 -9.52 11.27
CA ALA A 78 -0.10 -8.90 10.24
C ALA A 78 -1.01 -8.16 9.25
N LEU A 79 -0.70 -6.91 8.92
CA LEU A 79 -1.37 -6.18 7.84
C LEU A 79 -0.55 -6.31 6.56
N ARG A 80 -1.13 -6.90 5.51
CA ARG A 80 -0.56 -6.99 4.18
C ARG A 80 -1.33 -6.10 3.21
N ILE A 81 -0.60 -5.28 2.46
CA ILE A 81 -1.15 -4.55 1.33
C ILE A 81 -0.87 -5.40 0.08
N ARG A 82 -1.93 -5.93 -0.54
CA ARG A 82 -1.86 -6.88 -1.66
C ARG A 82 -1.56 -6.18 -3.00
N ARG A 83 -0.47 -5.42 -3.05
CA ARG A 83 0.02 -4.81 -4.30
C ARG A 83 0.65 -5.86 -5.20
N GLU A 84 0.73 -5.51 -6.47
CA GLU A 84 1.59 -6.23 -7.40
C GLU A 84 3.04 -6.01 -6.98
N ILE A 85 3.76 -7.10 -6.80
CA ILE A 85 5.20 -7.07 -6.54
C ILE A 85 5.83 -7.86 -7.68
N GLU A 86 6.64 -7.17 -8.46
CA GLU A 86 7.56 -7.78 -9.40
C GLU A 86 8.95 -7.28 -9.03
N ALA A 87 9.63 -8.04 -8.17
CA ALA A 87 10.99 -7.77 -7.76
C ALA A 87 11.88 -8.91 -8.24
N SER A 88 12.96 -8.56 -8.95
CA SER A 88 13.95 -9.52 -9.42
C SER A 88 15.34 -9.04 -9.06
N GLU A 89 16.09 -9.87 -8.36
CA GLU A 89 17.49 -9.65 -8.04
C GLU A 89 18.33 -10.76 -8.67
N ALA A 90 19.36 -10.40 -9.43
CA ALA A 90 20.29 -11.34 -10.03
C ALA A 90 21.44 -11.64 -9.07
N PHE A 91 21.77 -12.92 -8.90
CA PHE A 91 22.91 -13.32 -8.10
C PHE A 91 24.21 -13.29 -8.92
N PRO A 92 25.36 -12.98 -8.29
CA PRO A 92 26.65 -13.28 -8.88
C PRO A 92 26.81 -14.80 -8.96
N ALA A 93 26.57 -15.36 -10.14
CA ALA A 93 26.71 -16.78 -10.43
C ALA A 93 27.98 -17.00 -11.25
N ARG A 94 28.88 -17.85 -10.77
CA ARG A 94 30.09 -18.21 -11.51
C ARG A 94 29.85 -19.50 -12.28
N GLU A 95 29.85 -19.42 -13.61
CA GLU A 95 29.90 -20.62 -14.45
C GLU A 95 31.19 -21.36 -14.16
N PHE A 96 31.11 -22.67 -13.87
CA PHE A 96 32.30 -23.49 -13.62
C PHE A 96 32.39 -24.70 -14.54
N ASN A 97 31.30 -25.06 -15.23
CA ASN A 97 31.33 -26.12 -16.23
C ASN A 97 30.29 -25.88 -17.34
N ARG A 98 30.62 -26.35 -18.54
CA ARG A 98 29.79 -26.29 -19.74
C ARG A 98 30.08 -27.52 -20.59
N SER A 99 29.02 -28.20 -21.00
CA SER A 99 29.13 -29.41 -21.83
C SER A 99 27.97 -29.50 -22.81
N MET A 100 28.11 -30.40 -23.78
CA MET A 100 27.04 -30.82 -24.67
C MET A 100 26.96 -32.34 -24.62
N GLU A 101 25.75 -32.86 -24.48
CA GLU A 101 25.48 -34.30 -24.42
C GLU A 101 24.39 -34.62 -25.44
N GLY A 102 24.82 -35.09 -26.63
CA GLY A 102 23.93 -35.31 -27.77
C GLY A 102 23.18 -34.03 -28.16
N ASP A 103 21.86 -34.05 -27.95
CA ASP A 103 20.94 -32.97 -28.32
C ASP A 103 20.68 -31.95 -27.19
N VAL A 104 21.48 -32.02 -26.12
CA VAL A 104 21.30 -31.21 -24.90
C VAL A 104 22.55 -30.39 -24.61
N ALA A 105 22.36 -29.08 -24.44
CA ALA A 105 23.41 -28.19 -23.93
C ALA A 105 23.28 -28.07 -22.41
N GLN A 106 24.40 -28.15 -21.69
CA GLN A 106 24.41 -28.12 -20.23
C GLN A 106 25.40 -27.06 -19.72
N VAL A 107 25.00 -26.34 -18.67
CA VAL A 107 25.84 -25.36 -17.96
C VAL A 107 25.65 -25.48 -16.46
N PHE A 108 26.72 -25.21 -15.71
CA PHE A 108 26.77 -25.37 -14.26
C PHE A 108 27.26 -24.08 -13.61
N TYR A 109 26.52 -23.63 -12.60
CA TYR A 109 26.79 -22.39 -11.87
C TYR A 109 27.03 -22.65 -10.39
N ASP A 110 27.98 -21.91 -9.81
CA ASP A 110 28.26 -21.82 -8.39
C ASP A 110 27.76 -20.45 -7.87
N LEU A 111 26.81 -20.48 -6.92
CA LEU A 111 26.20 -19.30 -6.30
C LEU A 111 26.94 -18.86 -5.01
N GLY A 112 28.06 -19.51 -4.67
CA GLY A 112 28.89 -19.21 -3.51
C GLY A 112 28.54 -20.00 -2.24
N GLU A 113 29.36 -19.82 -1.20
CA GLU A 113 29.29 -20.60 0.06
C GLU A 113 28.03 -20.29 0.91
N GLN A 114 27.37 -19.16 0.67
CA GLN A 114 26.15 -18.74 1.37
C GLN A 114 25.05 -18.43 0.35
N PRO A 115 24.48 -19.45 -0.32
CA PRO A 115 23.46 -19.24 -1.33
C PRO A 115 22.22 -18.61 -0.68
N GLN A 116 21.86 -17.42 -1.16
CA GLN A 116 20.59 -16.79 -0.84
C GLN A 116 19.44 -17.53 -1.53
N GLN A 117 18.21 -17.22 -1.17
CA GLN A 117 17.03 -17.82 -1.82
C GLN A 117 16.96 -17.42 -3.30
N HIS A 118 16.85 -18.41 -4.17
CA HIS A 118 16.69 -18.23 -5.62
C HIS A 118 15.59 -19.14 -6.15
N ASN A 119 14.94 -18.73 -7.24
CA ASN A 119 13.73 -19.41 -7.74
C ASN A 119 13.45 -19.16 -9.23
N GLU A 120 14.39 -18.55 -9.97
CA GLU A 120 14.25 -18.32 -11.41
C GLU A 120 15.60 -18.40 -12.10
N ALA A 121 15.62 -18.91 -13.34
CA ALA A 121 16.76 -18.83 -14.25
C ALA A 121 16.30 -18.15 -15.54
N GLU A 122 16.93 -17.02 -15.89
CA GLU A 122 16.77 -16.42 -17.22
C GLU A 122 17.85 -16.98 -18.13
N ILE A 123 17.45 -17.58 -19.25
CA ILE A 123 18.32 -18.33 -20.14
C ILE A 123 18.24 -17.71 -21.54
N ASP A 124 19.35 -17.12 -22.00
CA ASP A 124 19.45 -16.56 -23.35
C ASP A 124 20.05 -17.60 -24.32
N THR A 125 19.30 -17.90 -25.37
CA THR A 125 19.71 -18.84 -26.43
C THR A 125 19.48 -18.20 -27.79
N PRO A 126 20.37 -18.38 -28.79
CA PRO A 126 20.19 -17.83 -30.12
C PRO A 126 19.13 -18.60 -30.93
N GLY A 127 18.60 -17.95 -31.95
CA GLY A 127 17.61 -18.52 -32.86
C GLY A 127 16.29 -17.76 -32.80
N GLU A 128 15.43 -18.03 -33.78
CA GLU A 128 14.09 -17.47 -33.91
C GLU A 128 13.11 -18.62 -34.15
N ASN A 129 11.84 -18.43 -33.77
CA ASN A 129 10.75 -19.40 -33.97
C ASN A 129 11.03 -20.79 -33.39
N PHE A 130 11.56 -20.84 -32.17
CA PHE A 130 11.83 -22.09 -31.45
C PHE A 130 10.99 -22.19 -30.17
N ARG A 131 10.80 -23.43 -29.70
CA ARG A 131 10.35 -23.78 -28.36
C ARG A 131 11.22 -24.90 -27.79
N ARG A 132 12.19 -24.54 -26.95
CA ARG A 132 13.14 -25.47 -26.33
C ARG A 132 12.68 -25.84 -24.94
N LEU A 133 12.93 -27.09 -24.56
CA LEU A 133 12.65 -27.57 -23.21
C LEU A 133 13.89 -27.41 -22.32
N VAL A 134 13.67 -27.13 -21.04
CA VAL A 134 14.70 -26.85 -20.05
C VAL A 134 14.45 -27.67 -18.80
N ASP A 135 15.50 -28.34 -18.34
CA ASP A 135 15.56 -28.91 -16.99
C ASP A 135 16.51 -28.09 -16.12
N ILE A 136 16.13 -27.86 -14.87
CA ILE A 136 16.96 -27.20 -13.88
C ILE A 136 17.05 -28.09 -12.65
N GLU A 137 18.27 -28.31 -12.20
CA GLU A 137 18.60 -29.10 -11.03
C GLU A 137 19.45 -28.27 -10.06
N GLY A 138 19.30 -28.55 -8.77
CA GLY A 138 20.07 -27.92 -7.71
C GLY A 138 20.86 -28.95 -6.91
N SER A 139 22.02 -28.54 -6.40
CA SER A 139 22.88 -29.36 -5.57
C SER A 139 23.55 -28.53 -4.48
N SER A 140 23.75 -29.12 -3.30
CA SER A 140 24.52 -28.51 -2.21
C SER A 140 26.02 -28.81 -2.31
N ASP A 141 26.39 -29.93 -2.94
CA ASP A 141 27.75 -30.49 -2.94
C ASP A 141 28.35 -30.65 -4.35
N GLY A 142 27.57 -30.42 -5.41
CA GLY A 142 27.95 -30.62 -6.80
C GLY A 142 27.95 -32.09 -7.26
N ALA A 143 27.66 -33.03 -6.35
CA ALA A 143 27.67 -34.47 -6.59
C ALA A 143 26.23 -35.03 -6.65
N GLN A 144 25.39 -34.69 -5.68
CA GLN A 144 23.99 -35.10 -5.62
C GLN A 144 23.08 -33.99 -6.14
N TRP A 145 22.34 -34.29 -7.20
CA TRP A 145 21.49 -33.33 -7.89
C TRP A 145 20.01 -33.65 -7.67
N SER A 146 19.24 -32.62 -7.32
CA SER A 146 17.78 -32.69 -7.18
C SER A 146 17.11 -31.87 -8.27
N THR A 147 16.11 -32.44 -8.93
CA THR A 147 15.30 -31.74 -9.93
C THR A 147 14.50 -30.61 -9.28
N LEU A 148 14.73 -29.38 -9.74
CA LEU A 148 13.95 -28.21 -9.35
C LEU A 148 12.78 -27.99 -10.31
N VAL A 149 13.03 -28.19 -11.60
CA VAL A 149 12.00 -28.22 -12.65
C VAL A 149 12.49 -29.07 -13.81
N SER A 150 11.56 -29.75 -14.49
CA SER A 150 11.85 -30.52 -15.69
C SER A 150 10.83 -30.21 -16.79
N GLY A 151 11.30 -30.12 -18.04
CA GLY A 151 10.46 -29.88 -19.22
C GLY A 151 9.83 -28.48 -19.30
N ALA A 152 10.42 -27.48 -18.64
CA ALA A 152 9.95 -26.09 -18.77
C ALA A 152 10.27 -25.54 -20.16
N ALA A 153 9.40 -24.73 -20.75
CA ALA A 153 9.62 -24.19 -22.09
C ALA A 153 10.24 -22.79 -22.05
N ILE A 154 11.31 -22.59 -22.83
CA ILE A 154 11.73 -21.28 -23.31
C ILE A 154 11.40 -21.19 -24.80
N PHE A 155 10.98 -20.03 -25.27
CA PHE A 155 10.58 -19.87 -26.67
C PHE A 155 10.80 -18.45 -27.17
N ARG A 156 10.94 -18.32 -28.49
CA ARG A 156 10.92 -17.05 -29.20
C ARG A 156 10.15 -17.24 -30.50
N PHE A 157 9.14 -16.42 -30.75
CA PHE A 157 8.37 -16.42 -31.98
C PHE A 157 8.23 -15.00 -32.52
N ALA A 158 8.49 -14.83 -33.82
CA ALA A 158 8.33 -13.56 -34.53
C ALA A 158 7.27 -13.73 -35.61
N SER A 159 6.16 -13.00 -35.52
CA SER A 159 5.09 -13.03 -36.54
C SER A 159 4.37 -11.69 -36.66
N GLY A 160 4.15 -11.24 -37.90
CA GLY A 160 3.37 -10.01 -38.17
C GLY A 160 3.93 -8.74 -37.53
N GLY A 161 5.25 -8.64 -37.37
CA GLY A 161 5.92 -7.49 -36.72
C GLY A 161 5.81 -7.47 -35.19
N ARG A 162 5.41 -8.58 -34.57
CA ARG A 162 5.42 -8.77 -33.11
C ARG A 162 6.33 -9.94 -32.75
N ASP A 163 7.17 -9.71 -31.75
CA ASP A 163 8.04 -10.73 -31.18
C ASP A 163 7.51 -11.10 -29.78
N VAL A 164 7.34 -12.40 -29.54
CA VAL A 164 6.96 -12.94 -28.22
C VAL A 164 8.06 -13.87 -27.76
N GLU A 165 8.57 -13.63 -26.56
CA GLU A 165 9.70 -14.39 -26.02
C GLU A 165 9.50 -14.73 -24.53
N GLN A 166 9.90 -15.94 -24.16
CA GLN A 166 9.99 -16.42 -22.78
C GLN A 166 11.40 -16.98 -22.54
N LYS A 167 12.20 -16.27 -21.74
CA LYS A 167 13.54 -16.71 -21.31
C LYS A 167 13.61 -17.20 -19.86
N ALA A 168 12.66 -16.75 -19.03
CA ALA A 168 12.67 -17.03 -17.60
C ALA A 168 12.00 -18.38 -17.31
N VAL A 169 12.71 -19.23 -16.57
CA VAL A 169 12.19 -20.51 -16.11
C VAL A 169 12.06 -20.44 -14.58
N PRO A 170 10.84 -20.33 -14.04
CA PRO A 170 10.62 -20.36 -12.60
C PRO A 170 10.74 -21.80 -12.06
N TYR A 171 11.17 -21.91 -10.81
CA TYR A 171 11.23 -23.16 -10.05
C TYR A 171 10.97 -22.89 -8.55
N PRO A 172 10.74 -23.91 -7.70
CA PRO A 172 10.50 -23.69 -6.28
C PRO A 172 11.63 -22.92 -5.59
N VAL A 173 11.30 -22.11 -4.59
CA VAL A 173 12.29 -21.37 -3.80
C VAL A 173 13.32 -22.34 -3.21
N SER A 174 14.59 -22.14 -3.56
CA SER A 174 15.69 -23.02 -3.19
C SER A 174 16.85 -22.23 -2.59
N ARG A 175 17.75 -22.95 -1.93
CA ARG A 175 19.03 -22.47 -1.37
C ARG A 175 20.19 -23.36 -1.81
N TYR A 176 20.06 -24.06 -2.94
CA TYR A 176 21.15 -24.87 -3.46
C TYR A 176 22.30 -23.98 -3.94
N ARG A 177 23.53 -24.36 -3.60
CA ARG A 177 24.72 -23.63 -4.03
C ARG A 177 24.97 -23.78 -5.52
N TYR A 178 24.81 -25.00 -6.02
CA TYR A 178 25.09 -25.34 -7.40
C TYR A 178 23.80 -25.49 -8.18
N VAL A 179 23.77 -24.91 -9.37
CA VAL A 179 22.63 -25.01 -10.30
C VAL A 179 23.12 -25.57 -11.63
N ARG A 180 22.44 -26.60 -12.11
CA ARG A 180 22.66 -27.22 -13.43
C ARG A 180 21.46 -26.93 -14.30
N ILE A 181 21.71 -26.40 -15.49
CA ILE A 181 20.68 -26.10 -16.48
C ILE A 181 20.97 -26.92 -17.72
N ARG A 182 19.95 -27.62 -18.22
CA ARG A 182 19.99 -28.42 -19.43
C ARG A 182 18.96 -27.89 -20.41
N VAL A 183 19.39 -27.47 -21.59
CA VAL A 183 18.52 -26.97 -22.66
C VAL A 183 18.52 -28.00 -23.79
N HIS A 184 17.35 -28.58 -24.04
CA HIS A 184 17.11 -29.53 -25.10
C HIS A 184 16.90 -28.79 -26.41
N ARG A 185 17.38 -29.38 -27.52
CA ARG A 185 17.05 -28.89 -28.85
C ARG A 185 15.54 -28.93 -29.09
N ASP A 186 15.06 -28.01 -29.93
CA ASP A 186 13.71 -28.07 -30.49
C ASP A 186 13.75 -28.84 -31.83
N PRO A 187 13.28 -30.10 -31.89
CA PRO A 187 13.51 -30.97 -33.07
C PRO A 187 13.07 -30.41 -34.43
N PRO A 188 11.98 -29.61 -34.55
CA PRO A 188 11.57 -28.96 -35.80
C PRO A 188 12.58 -27.95 -36.36
N VAL A 189 13.37 -27.27 -35.52
CA VAL A 189 14.22 -26.14 -35.94
C VAL A 189 15.70 -26.33 -35.64
N ASP A 190 16.03 -27.07 -34.59
CA ASP A 190 17.40 -27.30 -34.15
C ASP A 190 17.96 -28.62 -34.71
N ARG A 191 19.10 -28.52 -35.41
CA ARG A 191 19.84 -29.69 -35.93
C ARG A 191 20.79 -30.34 -34.91
N ALA A 192 21.08 -29.64 -33.81
CA ALA A 192 21.98 -30.05 -32.74
C ALA A 192 21.58 -29.34 -31.44
N ALA A 193 22.27 -29.65 -30.34
CA ALA A 193 22.10 -28.95 -29.06
C ALA A 193 22.21 -27.41 -29.23
N PRO A 194 21.28 -26.62 -28.67
CA PRO A 194 21.28 -25.18 -28.83
C PRO A 194 22.36 -24.52 -27.96
N GLN A 195 22.96 -23.42 -28.44
CA GLN A 195 23.93 -22.68 -27.64
C GLN A 195 23.24 -21.95 -26.47
N ILE A 196 23.84 -22.03 -25.27
CA ILE A 196 23.46 -21.20 -24.12
C ILE A 196 24.40 -19.99 -24.07
N LYS A 197 23.91 -18.77 -24.27
CA LYS A 197 24.76 -17.56 -24.26
C LYS A 197 25.00 -17.07 -22.84
N VAL A 198 23.92 -16.71 -22.17
CA VAL A 198 23.95 -16.10 -20.83
C VAL A 198 22.88 -16.77 -20.00
N VAL A 199 23.23 -17.09 -18.75
CA VAL A 199 22.26 -17.45 -17.72
C VAL A 199 22.36 -16.44 -16.59
N LYS A 200 21.20 -16.01 -16.09
CA LYS A 200 21.11 -15.27 -14.83
C LYS A 200 20.24 -16.05 -13.86
N ILE A 201 20.83 -16.43 -12.73
CA ILE A 201 20.08 -17.01 -11.61
C ILE A 201 19.55 -15.86 -10.75
N ARG A 202 18.26 -15.91 -10.43
CA ARG A 202 17.54 -14.80 -9.83
C ARG A 202 16.72 -15.22 -8.63
N LYS A 203 16.56 -14.27 -7.71
CA LYS A 203 15.44 -14.23 -6.77
C LYS A 203 14.35 -13.38 -7.42
N SER A 204 13.23 -14.01 -7.75
CA SER A 204 12.08 -13.41 -8.44
C SER A 204 10.87 -13.52 -7.52
N ILE A 205 10.43 -12.41 -6.95
CA ILE A 205 9.19 -12.33 -6.19
C ILE A 205 8.13 -11.79 -7.13
N ARG A 206 7.18 -12.66 -7.50
CA ARG A 206 6.01 -12.29 -8.30
C ARG A 206 4.76 -12.50 -7.46
N GLN A 207 4.16 -11.39 -7.03
CA GLN A 207 2.87 -11.40 -6.35
C GLN A 207 1.88 -10.64 -7.21
N ARG A 208 0.75 -11.27 -7.54
CA ARG A 208 -0.34 -10.57 -8.21
C ARG A 208 -1.00 -9.59 -7.25
N ALA A 209 -1.33 -8.40 -7.76
CA ALA A 209 -2.20 -7.50 -7.02
C ALA A 209 -3.55 -8.17 -6.76
N GLU A 210 -4.08 -7.92 -5.57
CA GLU A 210 -5.49 -8.12 -5.30
C GLU A 210 -6.12 -6.74 -5.17
N ILE A 211 -6.95 -6.37 -6.15
CA ILE A 211 -7.63 -5.08 -6.19
C ILE A 211 -9.03 -5.26 -5.61
N LEU A 212 -9.37 -4.41 -4.64
CA LEU A 212 -10.72 -4.25 -4.14
C LEU A 212 -11.34 -3.01 -4.77
N ASP A 213 -12.49 -3.20 -5.40
CA ASP A 213 -13.22 -2.13 -6.09
C ASP A 213 -14.27 -1.52 -5.17
N PHE A 214 -14.16 -0.21 -4.97
CA PHE A 214 -15.13 0.58 -4.22
C PHE A 214 -16.00 1.39 -5.17
N PRO A 215 -17.34 1.30 -5.10
CA PRO A 215 -18.20 2.07 -5.96
C PRO A 215 -18.06 3.57 -5.66
N ALA A 216 -17.77 4.37 -6.67
CA ALA A 216 -17.78 5.83 -6.59
C ALA A 216 -19.16 6.33 -7.05
N ARG A 217 -19.94 6.87 -6.11
CA ARG A 217 -21.26 7.42 -6.42
C ARG A 217 -21.10 8.69 -7.25
N ILE A 218 -21.72 8.73 -8.42
CA ILE A 218 -21.85 9.96 -9.21
C ILE A 218 -22.88 10.85 -8.52
N GLU A 219 -22.43 11.93 -7.89
CA GLU A 219 -23.28 12.86 -7.14
C GLU A 219 -23.92 13.92 -8.03
N GLY A 220 -23.26 14.23 -9.15
CA GLY A 220 -23.76 15.17 -10.14
C GLY A 220 -22.78 15.37 -11.28
N ARG A 221 -23.31 15.88 -12.40
CA ARG A 221 -22.56 16.33 -13.56
C ARG A 221 -22.90 17.80 -13.82
N GLU A 222 -21.88 18.61 -14.07
CA GLU A 222 -22.01 20.02 -14.44
C GLU A 222 -21.20 20.34 -15.70
N ALA A 223 -21.64 21.36 -16.44
CA ALA A 223 -20.83 21.93 -17.51
C ALA A 223 -19.64 22.69 -16.89
N SER A 224 -18.46 22.53 -17.49
CA SER A 224 -17.21 23.09 -16.99
C SER A 224 -16.33 23.58 -18.13
N ARG A 225 -15.15 24.08 -17.77
CA ARG A 225 -14.09 24.39 -18.73
C ARG A 225 -12.77 23.80 -18.25
N SER A 226 -12.04 23.20 -19.16
CA SER A 226 -10.67 22.72 -18.95
C SER A 226 -9.77 23.48 -19.90
N GLU A 227 -8.86 24.29 -19.38
CA GLU A 227 -7.94 25.10 -20.20
C GLU A 227 -8.66 25.95 -21.27
N GLY A 228 -9.82 26.52 -20.90
CA GLY A 228 -10.66 27.33 -21.80
C GLY A 228 -11.53 26.53 -22.78
N ARG A 229 -11.39 25.21 -22.85
CA ARG A 229 -12.16 24.31 -23.74
C ARG A 229 -13.45 23.84 -23.05
N PRO A 230 -14.55 23.61 -23.80
CA PRO A 230 -15.76 23.01 -23.26
C PRO A 230 -15.47 21.66 -22.61
N ALA A 231 -15.96 21.46 -21.39
CA ALA A 231 -15.76 20.25 -20.60
C ALA A 231 -17.00 19.90 -19.79
N SER A 232 -17.04 18.67 -19.29
CA SER A 232 -18.01 18.21 -18.30
C SER A 232 -17.26 17.77 -17.05
N ALA A 233 -17.79 18.12 -15.88
CA ALA A 233 -17.23 17.73 -14.59
C ALA A 233 -18.22 16.85 -13.81
N TRP A 234 -17.73 15.74 -13.30
CA TRP A 234 -18.47 14.82 -12.42
C TRP A 234 -17.92 14.92 -11.00
N ARG A 235 -18.83 15.09 -10.03
CA ARG A 235 -18.52 14.95 -8.61
C ARG A 235 -18.77 13.51 -8.19
N LEU A 236 -17.76 12.90 -7.57
CA LEU A 236 -17.75 11.49 -7.22
C LEU A 236 -17.52 11.33 -5.72
N GLY A 237 -18.43 10.64 -5.03
CA GLY A 237 -18.30 10.31 -3.61
C GLY A 237 -17.93 8.85 -3.39
N LEU A 238 -16.86 8.59 -2.64
CA LEU A 238 -16.34 7.24 -2.37
C LEU A 238 -17.01 6.55 -1.17
N GLY A 239 -17.97 7.21 -0.52
CA GLY A 239 -18.68 6.68 0.66
C GLY A 239 -17.86 6.65 1.96
N GLY A 240 -16.56 6.94 1.89
CA GLY A 240 -15.62 7.01 3.02
C GLY A 240 -14.24 7.45 2.55
N ARG A 241 -13.33 7.76 3.48
CA ARG A 241 -11.94 8.11 3.20
C ARG A 241 -11.17 6.83 2.98
N ILE A 242 -11.06 6.42 1.72
CA ILE A 242 -10.43 5.15 1.36
C ILE A 242 -9.13 5.38 0.60
N PRO A 243 -8.15 4.46 0.72
CA PRO A 243 -7.02 4.39 -0.19
C PRO A 243 -7.49 3.88 -1.56
N PHE A 244 -6.90 4.38 -2.62
CA PHE A 244 -7.11 3.91 -4.00
C PHE A 244 -5.97 4.39 -4.90
N GLU A 245 -5.76 3.67 -5.99
CA GLU A 245 -4.67 3.91 -6.96
C GLU A 245 -5.14 3.78 -8.42
N LYS A 246 -6.41 3.38 -8.62
CA LYS A 246 -7.04 3.25 -9.93
C LYS A 246 -8.46 3.80 -9.91
N LEU A 247 -8.92 4.32 -11.04
CA LEU A 247 -10.32 4.64 -11.30
C LEU A 247 -10.74 3.89 -12.58
N PHE A 248 -11.72 3.01 -12.46
CA PHE A 248 -12.34 2.29 -13.58
C PHE A 248 -13.61 3.01 -13.98
N LEU A 249 -13.80 3.22 -15.29
CA LEU A 249 -14.97 3.91 -15.83
C LEU A 249 -15.68 3.04 -16.86
N THR A 250 -16.99 2.86 -16.68
CA THR A 250 -17.86 2.32 -17.72
C THR A 250 -18.67 3.47 -18.32
N SER A 251 -18.64 3.62 -19.65
CA SER A 251 -19.48 4.57 -20.38
C SER A 251 -20.34 3.87 -21.44
N GLN A 252 -21.41 4.53 -21.90
CA GLN A 252 -22.28 4.00 -22.96
C GLN A 252 -21.63 4.04 -24.34
N GLU A 253 -20.74 5.00 -24.58
CA GLU A 253 -20.04 5.14 -25.84
C GLU A 253 -19.09 3.97 -26.10
N ALA A 254 -19.16 3.40 -27.31
CA ALA A 254 -18.34 2.27 -27.70
C ALA A 254 -16.87 2.65 -27.98
N SER A 255 -16.62 3.87 -28.45
CA SER A 255 -15.30 4.37 -28.80
C SER A 255 -15.18 5.88 -28.57
N PHE A 256 -14.09 6.32 -27.93
CA PHE A 256 -13.77 7.73 -27.71
C PHE A 256 -12.30 7.91 -27.33
N SER A 257 -11.76 9.11 -27.56
CA SER A 257 -10.51 9.60 -26.98
C SER A 257 -10.75 11.02 -26.50
N ARG A 258 -10.63 11.27 -25.19
CA ARG A 258 -10.86 12.61 -24.62
C ARG A 258 -9.88 12.94 -23.50
N PRO A 259 -9.33 14.16 -23.46
CA PRO A 259 -8.52 14.60 -22.34
C PRO A 259 -9.31 14.61 -21.05
N PHE A 260 -8.69 14.20 -19.95
CA PHE A 260 -9.28 14.25 -18.62
C PHE A 260 -8.33 14.86 -17.58
N ARG A 261 -8.94 15.30 -16.48
CA ARG A 261 -8.28 15.73 -15.25
C ARG A 261 -9.03 15.15 -14.07
N LEU A 262 -8.32 14.50 -13.15
CA LEU A 262 -8.87 13.89 -11.95
C LEU A 262 -8.26 14.54 -10.71
N GLU A 263 -9.10 15.07 -9.82
CA GLU A 263 -8.69 15.82 -8.64
C GLU A 263 -9.36 15.26 -7.38
N VAL A 264 -8.67 15.28 -6.24
CA VAL A 264 -9.28 15.15 -4.90
C VAL A 264 -9.84 16.51 -4.50
N VAL A 265 -11.09 16.53 -4.04
CA VAL A 265 -11.82 17.73 -3.63
C VAL A 265 -12.41 17.58 -2.23
N ASP A 266 -11.71 16.87 -1.34
CA ASP A 266 -12.07 16.76 0.07
C ASP A 266 -12.13 18.12 0.77
N ASP A 267 -11.21 19.02 0.40
CA ASP A 267 -11.28 20.45 0.68
C ASP A 267 -11.54 21.19 -0.65
N PRO A 268 -12.76 21.70 -0.88
CA PRO A 268 -13.09 22.43 -2.11
C PRO A 268 -12.22 23.66 -2.36
N SER A 269 -11.60 24.22 -1.31
CA SER A 269 -10.73 25.39 -1.43
C SER A 269 -9.30 25.05 -1.87
N SER A 270 -8.90 23.79 -1.75
CA SER A 270 -7.57 23.31 -2.13
C SER A 270 -7.62 21.95 -2.86
N PRO A 271 -8.11 21.91 -4.12
CA PRO A 271 -8.11 20.70 -4.93
C PRO A 271 -6.69 20.15 -5.17
N VAL A 272 -6.53 18.83 -5.13
CA VAL A 272 -5.24 18.16 -5.39
C VAL A 272 -5.35 17.32 -6.67
N LEU A 273 -4.56 17.66 -7.69
CA LEU A 273 -4.47 16.87 -8.92
C LEU A 273 -3.91 15.47 -8.64
N LEU A 274 -4.64 14.44 -9.06
CA LEU A 274 -4.19 13.04 -9.01
C LEU A 274 -3.59 12.58 -10.34
N ALA A 275 -4.31 12.85 -11.42
CA ALA A 275 -3.95 12.39 -12.76
C ALA A 275 -4.58 13.29 -13.83
N SER A 276 -3.92 13.34 -14.97
CA SER A 276 -4.43 13.92 -16.20
C SER A 276 -3.85 13.16 -17.39
N GLY A 277 -4.58 13.12 -18.51
CA GLY A 277 -4.16 12.40 -19.70
C GLY A 277 -5.32 12.23 -20.67
N GLU A 278 -5.28 11.19 -21.49
CA GLU A 278 -6.37 10.84 -22.41
C GLU A 278 -7.15 9.64 -21.87
N LEU A 279 -8.48 9.77 -21.73
CA LEU A 279 -9.38 8.63 -21.58
C LEU A 279 -9.64 8.06 -22.98
N PHE A 280 -9.21 6.83 -23.19
CA PHE A 280 -9.32 6.16 -24.47
C PHE A 280 -10.15 4.88 -24.34
N ARG A 281 -11.07 4.68 -25.28
CA ARG A 281 -11.85 3.45 -25.47
C ARG A 281 -11.96 3.13 -26.96
N ARG A 282 -11.89 1.85 -27.31
CA ARG A 282 -12.18 1.33 -28.65
C ARG A 282 -13.17 0.17 -28.56
N GLU A 283 -14.04 0.06 -29.57
CA GLU A 283 -14.95 -1.08 -29.74
C GLU A 283 -14.20 -2.26 -30.37
N GLU A 284 -13.36 -2.93 -29.57
CA GLU A 284 -12.60 -4.11 -30.00
C GLU A 284 -12.69 -5.18 -28.90
N PRO A 285 -13.01 -6.45 -29.24
CA PRO A 285 -13.06 -7.53 -28.26
C PRO A 285 -11.73 -7.66 -27.51
N GLY A 286 -11.78 -7.60 -26.18
CA GLY A 286 -10.59 -7.73 -25.32
C GLY A 286 -9.87 -6.42 -24.99
N TYR A 287 -10.32 -5.25 -25.49
CA TYR A 287 -9.79 -3.97 -25.03
C TYR A 287 -10.27 -3.67 -23.60
N PRO A 288 -9.37 -3.31 -22.66
CA PRO A 288 -9.75 -3.04 -21.28
C PRO A 288 -10.63 -1.80 -21.16
N GLN A 289 -11.47 -1.76 -20.12
CA GLN A 289 -12.23 -0.55 -19.79
C GLN A 289 -11.28 0.62 -19.51
N PRO A 290 -11.69 1.87 -19.81
CA PRO A 290 -10.92 3.06 -19.46
C PRO A 290 -10.51 3.03 -17.99
N THR A 291 -9.20 3.02 -17.76
CA THR A 291 -8.60 2.95 -16.44
C THR A 291 -7.65 4.12 -16.27
N VAL A 292 -7.83 4.86 -15.17
CA VAL A 292 -6.92 5.93 -14.76
C VAL A 292 -6.11 5.43 -13.58
N ALA A 293 -4.79 5.30 -13.73
CA ALA A 293 -3.88 4.86 -12.67
C ALA A 293 -3.01 6.01 -12.16
N PHE A 294 -2.72 6.04 -10.86
CA PHE A 294 -1.91 7.05 -10.18
C PHE A 294 -1.29 6.48 -8.90
N ALA A 295 -0.38 7.23 -8.28
CA ALA A 295 0.15 6.85 -6.97
C ALA A 295 -0.95 6.83 -5.91
N GLU A 296 -0.95 5.83 -5.01
CA GLU A 296 -1.99 5.68 -3.99
C GLU A 296 -2.26 6.99 -3.22
N ARG A 297 -3.55 7.30 -3.04
CA ARG A 297 -4.03 8.41 -2.24
C ARG A 297 -5.25 8.00 -1.42
N PHE A 298 -5.45 8.69 -0.31
CA PHE A 298 -6.66 8.59 0.50
C PHE A 298 -7.56 9.79 0.22
N ALA A 299 -8.81 9.55 -0.17
CA ALA A 299 -9.78 10.61 -0.45
C ALA A 299 -11.21 10.18 -0.12
N ARG A 300 -12.12 11.15 0.04
CA ARG A 300 -13.57 10.95 0.14
C ARG A 300 -14.31 11.40 -1.12
N HIS A 301 -13.89 12.52 -1.70
CA HIS A 301 -14.55 13.15 -2.84
C HIS A 301 -13.55 13.43 -3.96
N LEU A 302 -13.96 13.09 -5.18
CA LEU A 302 -13.19 13.33 -6.40
C LEU A 302 -13.97 14.22 -7.35
N LYS A 303 -13.23 14.94 -8.18
CA LYS A 303 -13.74 15.65 -9.35
C LYS A 303 -13.05 15.12 -10.59
N LEU A 304 -13.82 14.48 -11.47
CA LEU A 304 -13.38 14.08 -12.80
C LEU A 304 -13.86 15.13 -13.79
N THR A 305 -12.94 15.77 -14.51
CA THR A 305 -13.26 16.69 -15.61
C THR A 305 -12.83 16.05 -16.91
N VAL A 306 -13.74 15.91 -17.89
CA VAL A 306 -13.43 15.41 -19.23
C VAL A 306 -13.66 16.55 -20.22
N THR A 307 -12.70 16.80 -21.09
CA THR A 307 -12.79 17.82 -22.13
C THR A 307 -13.65 17.27 -23.26
N ASP A 308 -14.74 17.96 -23.56
CA ASP A 308 -15.73 17.52 -24.54
C ASP A 308 -15.45 18.09 -25.94
N ASP A 309 -14.85 19.30 -26.00
CA ASP A 309 -14.69 20.10 -27.21
C ASP A 309 -16.00 20.30 -27.99
N ARG A 310 -16.10 19.70 -29.18
CA ARG A 310 -17.29 19.73 -30.05
C ARG A 310 -18.11 18.44 -29.97
N ASN A 311 -17.81 17.56 -29.01
CA ASN A 311 -18.56 16.33 -28.80
C ASN A 311 -19.64 16.52 -27.72
N PRO A 312 -20.73 15.74 -27.75
CA PRO A 312 -21.65 15.69 -26.62
C PRO A 312 -20.93 15.16 -25.37
N PRO A 313 -21.36 15.56 -24.16
CA PRO A 313 -20.82 15.06 -22.90
C PRO A 313 -20.78 13.53 -22.81
N LEU A 314 -19.72 12.97 -22.25
CA LEU A 314 -19.56 11.52 -22.12
C LEU A 314 -20.61 10.92 -21.16
N ALA A 315 -21.30 9.86 -21.58
CA ALA A 315 -22.31 9.16 -20.79
C ALA A 315 -21.67 8.10 -19.88
N ILE A 316 -21.08 8.54 -18.77
CA ILE A 316 -20.51 7.66 -17.73
C ILE A 316 -21.63 6.97 -16.95
N ILE A 317 -21.61 5.63 -16.93
CA ILE A 317 -22.60 4.77 -16.25
C ILE A 317 -22.15 4.46 -14.83
N THR A 318 -20.92 3.97 -14.68
CA THR A 318 -20.35 3.59 -13.38
C THR A 318 -18.92 4.08 -13.27
N VAL A 319 -18.53 4.35 -12.03
CA VAL A 319 -17.17 4.66 -11.66
C VAL A 319 -16.81 3.81 -10.44
N GLN A 320 -15.65 3.16 -10.46
CA GLN A 320 -15.14 2.36 -9.35
C GLN A 320 -13.72 2.80 -9.02
N ALA A 321 -13.42 2.95 -7.74
CA ALA A 321 -12.08 3.21 -7.24
C ALA A 321 -11.42 1.87 -6.88
N GLY A 322 -10.33 1.53 -7.55
CA GLY A 322 -9.54 0.33 -7.28
C GLY A 322 -8.45 0.60 -6.26
N SER A 323 -8.39 -0.21 -5.21
CA SER A 323 -7.34 -0.18 -4.18
C SER A 323 -6.68 -1.54 -4.06
N ALA A 324 -5.37 -1.58 -3.81
CA ALA A 324 -4.75 -2.78 -3.27
C ALA A 324 -5.45 -3.19 -1.96
N ALA A 325 -5.83 -4.46 -1.85
CA ALA A 325 -6.54 -4.99 -0.69
C ALA A 325 -5.65 -4.89 0.56
N ARG A 326 -6.23 -4.41 1.65
CA ARG A 326 -5.62 -4.36 2.98
C ARG A 326 -6.09 -5.57 3.76
N GLU A 327 -5.28 -6.61 3.72
CA GLU A 327 -5.57 -7.93 4.30
C GLU A 327 -4.96 -8.02 5.70
N ILE A 328 -5.79 -8.31 6.69
CA ILE A 328 -5.34 -8.65 8.05
C ILE A 328 -5.22 -10.17 8.12
N LEU A 329 -4.08 -10.66 8.57
CA LEU A 329 -3.81 -12.08 8.82
C LEU A 329 -3.60 -12.28 10.31
N PHE A 330 -4.12 -13.37 10.87
CA PHE A 330 -3.91 -13.70 12.28
C PHE A 330 -3.89 -15.23 12.47
N PRO A 331 -3.15 -15.75 13.47
CA PRO A 331 -3.06 -17.18 13.72
C PRO A 331 -4.29 -17.68 14.49
N GLU A 332 -4.90 -18.77 14.00
CA GLU A 332 -6.07 -19.37 14.66
C GLU A 332 -5.73 -19.88 16.06
N SER A 333 -4.49 -20.34 16.27
CA SER A 333 -3.98 -20.77 17.59
C SER A 333 -4.01 -19.67 18.66
N SER A 334 -4.10 -18.39 18.27
CA SER A 334 -4.21 -17.26 19.20
C SER A 334 -5.65 -16.89 19.56
N VAL A 335 -6.66 -17.53 18.97
CA VAL A 335 -8.07 -17.36 19.34
C VAL A 335 -8.39 -18.35 20.47
N SER A 336 -8.76 -17.85 21.66
CA SER A 336 -9.23 -18.73 22.76
C SER A 336 -10.74 -18.72 22.95
N ALA A 337 -11.42 -17.67 22.49
CA ALA A 337 -12.86 -17.56 22.57
C ALA A 337 -13.42 -16.73 21.40
N HIS A 338 -14.62 -17.07 20.93
CA HIS A 338 -15.37 -16.26 19.98
C HIS A 338 -16.37 -15.33 20.72
N PRO A 339 -16.82 -14.22 20.09
CA PRO A 339 -16.45 -13.74 18.76
C PRO A 339 -15.09 -13.04 18.73
N VAL A 340 -14.40 -13.11 17.59
CA VAL A 340 -13.22 -12.27 17.32
C VAL A 340 -13.71 -10.89 16.87
N ARG A 341 -13.09 -9.82 17.38
CA ARG A 341 -13.47 -8.43 17.12
C ARG A 341 -12.29 -7.61 16.64
N LEU A 342 -12.48 -6.87 15.55
CA LEU A 342 -11.61 -5.80 15.09
C LEU A 342 -12.06 -4.48 15.70
N TYR A 343 -11.25 -3.91 16.58
CA TYR A 343 -11.41 -2.54 17.11
C TYR A 343 -10.61 -1.55 16.26
N TYR A 344 -11.18 -0.38 15.99
CA TYR A 344 -10.53 0.67 15.17
C TYR A 344 -11.01 2.08 15.50
N GLY A 345 -10.27 3.08 15.00
CA GLY A 345 -10.59 4.51 15.10
C GLY A 345 -9.96 5.25 16.29
N ASN A 346 -9.06 4.61 17.02
CA ASN A 346 -8.31 5.25 18.10
C ASN A 346 -7.13 6.05 17.54
N GLN A 347 -7.31 7.34 17.28
CA GLN A 347 -6.30 8.22 16.68
C GLN A 347 -4.97 8.27 17.44
N LYS A 348 -4.97 7.96 18.75
CA LYS A 348 -3.77 7.96 19.59
C LYS A 348 -3.16 6.58 19.83
N ALA A 349 -3.71 5.54 19.21
CA ALA A 349 -3.15 4.20 19.30
C ALA A 349 -1.71 4.17 18.78
N GLN A 350 -0.88 3.39 19.46
CA GLN A 350 0.47 3.12 19.00
C GLN A 350 0.45 2.11 17.86
N ALA A 351 1.46 2.13 16.99
CA ALA A 351 1.60 1.10 15.98
C ALA A 351 1.94 -0.23 16.66
N PRO A 352 1.18 -1.31 16.42
CA PRO A 352 1.47 -2.60 17.01
C PRO A 352 2.63 -3.27 16.28
N HIS A 353 3.48 -3.97 17.04
CA HIS A 353 4.66 -4.67 16.51
C HIS A 353 4.66 -6.10 17.03
N TYR A 354 3.92 -7.00 16.36
CA TYR A 354 3.83 -8.40 16.77
C TYR A 354 4.90 -9.26 16.10
N ASP A 355 5.48 -10.21 16.85
CA ASP A 355 6.39 -11.23 16.32
C ASP A 355 5.73 -12.10 15.24
N PHE A 356 4.40 -12.25 15.27
CA PHE A 356 3.65 -12.91 14.20
C PHE A 356 3.85 -12.21 12.85
N ALA A 357 3.76 -10.88 12.81
CA ALA A 357 3.97 -10.10 11.59
C ALA A 357 5.41 -10.23 11.08
N ALA A 358 6.40 -10.25 11.98
CA ALA A 358 7.81 -10.39 11.61
C ALA A 358 8.16 -11.77 11.02
N ARG A 359 7.40 -12.82 11.36
CA ARG A 359 7.64 -14.19 10.89
C ARG A 359 6.91 -14.54 9.59
N LEU A 360 5.97 -13.71 9.12
CA LEU A 360 5.26 -13.98 7.88
C LEU A 360 6.19 -13.76 6.67
N ALA A 361 6.54 -14.84 5.96
CA ALA A 361 7.32 -14.74 4.73
C ALA A 361 6.57 -13.88 3.69
N PRO A 362 7.19 -12.84 3.11
CA PRO A 362 6.58 -12.03 2.04
C PRO A 362 6.17 -12.88 0.83
N GLU A 363 6.87 -14.00 0.64
CA GLU A 363 6.78 -14.90 -0.52
C GLU A 363 5.71 -16.00 -0.37
N ALA A 364 4.96 -16.03 0.74
CA ALA A 364 3.94 -17.05 0.95
C ALA A 364 2.77 -16.88 -0.05
N THR A 365 2.79 -17.67 -1.13
CA THR A 365 1.80 -17.65 -2.22
C THR A 365 0.43 -18.17 -1.81
N ALA A 366 0.33 -18.96 -0.74
CA ALA A 366 -0.94 -19.50 -0.27
C ALA A 366 -1.78 -18.40 0.40
N SER A 367 -2.94 -18.09 -0.20
CA SER A 367 -3.94 -17.25 0.45
C SER A 367 -4.65 -18.04 1.54
N PRO A 368 -4.60 -17.62 2.81
CA PRO A 368 -5.34 -18.28 3.88
C PRO A 368 -6.86 -18.17 3.65
N PRO A 369 -7.68 -19.00 4.33
CA PRO A 369 -9.12 -18.85 4.30
C PRO A 369 -9.55 -17.43 4.70
N ARG A 370 -10.42 -16.85 3.88
CA ARG A 370 -10.90 -15.48 4.05
C ARG A 370 -12.24 -15.45 4.76
N LEU A 371 -12.25 -14.77 5.89
CA LEU A 371 -13.41 -14.44 6.70
C LEU A 371 -14.01 -13.10 6.26
N SER A 372 -15.26 -12.88 6.65
CA SER A 372 -16.00 -11.64 6.38
C SER A 372 -16.09 -10.78 7.63
N LEU A 373 -16.03 -9.46 7.47
CA LEU A 373 -16.34 -8.54 8.56
C LEU A 373 -17.85 -8.31 8.65
N GLY A 374 -18.37 -8.33 9.88
CA GLY A 374 -19.74 -7.92 10.18
C GLY A 374 -19.95 -6.41 10.07
N PRO A 375 -21.18 -5.93 10.34
CA PRO A 375 -21.47 -4.50 10.38
C PRO A 375 -20.68 -3.79 11.49
N GLN A 376 -20.34 -2.52 11.27
CA GLN A 376 -19.75 -1.66 12.29
C GLN A 376 -20.69 -1.49 13.49
N GLN A 377 -20.15 -1.63 14.69
CA GLN A 377 -20.85 -1.37 15.95
C GLN A 377 -20.10 -0.33 16.78
N PRO A 378 -20.80 0.57 17.51
CA PRO A 378 -20.17 1.44 18.48
C PRO A 378 -19.67 0.60 19.67
N ASN A 379 -18.48 0.90 20.18
CA ASN A 379 -17.97 0.25 21.37
C ASN A 379 -18.66 0.81 22.63
N PRO A 380 -19.45 0.01 23.38
CA PRO A 380 -20.23 0.51 24.51
C PRO A 380 -19.39 1.01 25.69
N ILE A 381 -18.12 0.58 25.78
CA ILE A 381 -17.19 1.03 26.82
C ILE A 381 -16.29 2.19 26.36
N TYR A 382 -16.51 2.72 25.15
CA TYR A 382 -15.74 3.85 24.64
C TYR A 382 -15.93 5.08 25.53
N ARG A 383 -14.82 5.70 25.90
CA ARG A 383 -14.76 6.93 26.67
C ARG A 383 -13.96 7.94 25.85
N PRO A 384 -14.63 8.92 25.19
CA PRO A 384 -13.92 9.94 24.46
C PRO A 384 -13.04 10.72 25.43
N GLU A 385 -11.85 11.08 24.98
CA GLU A 385 -10.96 11.88 25.81
C GLU A 385 -11.61 13.23 26.17
N PRO A 386 -11.30 13.75 27.37
CA PRO A 386 -11.70 15.09 27.74
C PRO A 386 -11.08 16.11 26.76
N ARG A 387 -11.94 16.90 26.09
CA ARG A 387 -11.47 18.05 25.29
C ARG A 387 -10.51 18.93 26.11
N PRO A 388 -9.51 19.56 25.49
CA PRO A 388 -8.58 20.46 26.19
C PRO A 388 -9.34 21.56 26.92
N LEU A 389 -8.77 22.08 28.01
CA LEU A 389 -9.39 23.13 28.83
C LEU A 389 -9.79 24.37 28.02
N SER A 390 -9.01 24.72 26.99
CA SER A 390 -9.30 25.83 26.07
C SER A 390 -10.62 25.65 25.31
N GLU A 391 -10.95 24.42 24.92
CA GLU A 391 -12.21 24.09 24.25
C GLU A 391 -13.36 23.87 25.25
N ARG A 392 -13.06 23.33 26.44
CA ARG A 392 -14.06 23.15 27.51
C ARG A 392 -14.49 24.45 28.16
N SER A 393 -13.64 25.46 28.17
CA SER A 393 -13.90 26.75 28.81
C SER A 393 -13.34 27.90 27.96
N PRO A 394 -13.98 28.22 26.81
CA PRO A 394 -13.53 29.31 25.95
C PRO A 394 -13.46 30.66 26.67
N TRP A 395 -14.33 30.87 27.67
CA TRP A 395 -14.36 32.06 28.53
C TRP A 395 -13.07 32.27 29.33
N LEU A 396 -12.31 31.21 29.61
CA LEU A 396 -11.08 31.26 30.39
C LEU A 396 -9.97 32.01 29.63
N ILE A 397 -9.96 31.89 28.30
CA ILE A 397 -9.08 32.68 27.42
C ILE A 397 -9.45 34.15 27.53
N TYR A 398 -10.73 34.50 27.42
CA TYR A 398 -11.20 35.88 27.55
C TYR A 398 -10.96 36.46 28.95
N LEU A 399 -11.08 35.66 30.01
CA LEU A 399 -10.77 36.05 31.37
C LEU A 399 -9.28 36.37 31.54
N VAL A 400 -8.39 35.50 31.08
CA VAL A 400 -6.92 35.73 31.11
C VAL A 400 -6.55 36.96 30.29
N LEU A 401 -7.14 37.14 29.11
CA LEU A 401 -6.93 38.32 28.26
C LEU A 401 -7.40 39.61 28.95
N SER A 402 -8.56 39.56 29.63
CA SER A 402 -9.13 40.70 30.35
C SER A 402 -8.24 41.09 31.53
N LEU A 403 -7.78 40.13 32.33
CA LEU A 403 -6.84 40.36 33.43
C LEU A 403 -5.51 40.94 32.94
N ALA A 404 -4.97 40.40 31.84
CA ALA A 404 -3.75 40.93 31.22
C ALA A 404 -3.94 42.38 30.74
N SER A 405 -5.09 42.69 30.14
CA SER A 405 -5.43 44.04 29.66
C SER A 405 -5.56 45.04 30.81
N ILE A 406 -6.20 44.64 31.92
CA ILE A 406 -6.32 45.45 33.14
C ILE A 406 -4.93 45.71 33.75
N ALA A 407 -4.08 44.69 33.84
CA ALA A 407 -2.72 44.83 34.35
C ALA A 407 -1.89 45.79 33.49
N LEU A 408 -1.98 45.68 32.15
CA LEU A 408 -1.30 46.57 31.22
C LEU A 408 -1.79 48.02 31.36
N ALA A 409 -3.10 48.22 31.46
CA ALA A 409 -3.68 49.53 31.71
C ALA A 409 -3.19 50.15 33.03
N ALA A 410 -3.13 49.36 34.10
CA ALA A 410 -2.61 49.81 35.39
C ALA A 410 -1.13 50.23 35.31
N ILE A 411 -0.30 49.47 34.58
CA ILE A 411 1.11 49.82 34.35
C ILE A 411 1.23 51.13 33.58
N LEU A 412 0.45 51.30 32.49
CA LEU A 412 0.45 52.52 31.68
C LEU A 412 0.02 53.75 32.49
N ILE A 413 -1.04 53.64 33.30
CA ILE A 413 -1.49 54.72 34.18
C ILE A 413 -0.41 55.10 35.20
N ASN A 414 0.28 54.10 35.77
CA ASN A 414 1.32 54.35 36.76
C ASN A 414 2.56 55.04 36.14
N LEU A 415 2.94 54.63 34.92
CA LEU A 415 4.00 55.28 34.15
C LEU A 415 3.63 56.73 33.79
N ALA A 416 2.40 56.98 33.34
CA ALA A 416 1.92 58.32 33.02
C ALA A 416 1.91 59.25 34.25
N ARG A 417 1.47 58.75 35.41
CA ARG A 417 1.53 59.50 36.68
C ARG A 417 2.96 59.84 37.09
N ARG A 418 3.89 58.89 36.96
CA ARG A 418 5.32 59.13 37.25
C ARG A 418 5.95 60.15 36.30
N ALA A 419 5.62 60.10 35.01
CA ALA A 419 6.09 61.07 34.02
C ALA A 419 5.59 62.48 34.34
N LYS A 420 4.30 62.63 34.71
CA LYS A 420 3.72 63.92 35.09
C LYS A 420 4.36 64.50 36.36
N ASN A 421 4.66 63.66 37.35
CA ASN A 421 5.34 64.07 38.57
C ASN A 421 6.80 64.49 38.33
N MET A 422 7.49 63.88 37.35
CA MET A 422 8.84 64.30 36.96
C MET A 422 8.84 65.60 36.14
N ALA A 423 7.83 65.83 35.30
CA ALA A 423 7.68 67.09 34.55
C ALA A 423 7.36 68.28 35.47
N GLY A 424 6.58 68.08 36.54
CA GLY A 424 6.28 69.13 37.53
C GLY A 424 7.39 69.40 38.56
N GLN A 425 8.54 68.72 38.47
CA GLN A 425 9.73 68.97 39.29
C GLN A 425 10.83 69.72 38.53
N GLN A 426 10.60 70.09 37.26
CA GLN A 426 11.53 70.85 36.42
C GLN A 426 11.09 72.31 36.16
N ASP A 427 9.91 72.71 36.66
CA ASP A 427 9.51 74.11 36.86
C ASP A 427 9.72 74.47 38.33
#